data_AF-A0A087USK8-F1
#
_entry.id   AF-A0A087USK8-F1
#
_cell.length_a   1.000
_cell.length_b   1.000
_cell.length_c   1.000
_cell.angle_alpha   90.00
_cell.angle_beta   90.00
_cell.angle_gamma   90.00
#
_symmetry.space_group_name_H-M   'P 1'
#
loop_
_entity.id
_entity.type
_entity.pdbx_description
1 polymer ?
#
loop_
_entity_poly.entity_id
_entity_poly.type
_entity_poly.pdbx_seq_one_letter_code
_entity_poly.pdbx_strand_id
1 'polypeptide(L)'
;MLIATGVTIGQNSDNITARNTTLMPKKRGLPALICLMFAPYVEIRTDKERKSYIGALCGLGFDPEAGEALHPDHDIELSFDVEFTLDDWREINAIRMSINMLLNSQNGIISYSRSAINLSKERLQKTVESVLEKVRTPREPEFFKKSYQWNQIPSEFILESCEENYDCPQVLPLLRPPGLINFVERKTELREHLKGLYRLVEKNEQNITR
;
A
#
# COMPACT_ATOMS: atom_id res chain seq x y z
N MET A 1 0.72 -1.70 -21.51
CA MET A 1 1.11 -2.97 -20.87
C MET A 1 0.17 -4.05 -21.34
N LEU A 2 0.69 -5.23 -21.68
CA LEU A 2 -0.10 -6.41 -22.03
C LEU A 2 -0.24 -7.28 -20.79
N ILE A 3 -1.45 -7.66 -20.43
CA ILE A 3 -1.72 -8.65 -19.37
C ILE A 3 -2.06 -9.97 -20.05
N ALA A 4 -1.58 -11.08 -19.51
CA ALA A 4 -1.90 -12.42 -19.99
C ALA A 4 -2.32 -13.30 -18.80
N THR A 5 -3.27 -14.20 -19.00
CA THR A 5 -3.63 -15.21 -17.98
C THR A 5 -2.60 -16.33 -17.89
N GLY A 6 -1.94 -16.66 -19.00
CA GLY A 6 -0.93 -17.70 -19.04
C GLY A 6 0.23 -17.32 -19.95
N VAL A 7 1.45 -17.49 -19.44
CA VAL A 7 2.68 -17.27 -20.18
C VAL A 7 3.46 -18.57 -20.21
N THR A 8 3.84 -19.01 -21.40
CA THR A 8 4.65 -20.22 -21.61
C THR A 8 5.89 -19.88 -22.41
N ILE A 9 7.04 -20.38 -21.96
CA ILE A 9 8.33 -20.22 -22.62
C ILE A 9 8.63 -21.52 -23.37
N GLY A 10 8.92 -21.42 -24.67
CA GLY A 10 9.26 -22.60 -25.47
C GLY A 10 10.59 -23.23 -25.03
N GLN A 11 10.67 -24.57 -25.06
CA GLN A 11 11.84 -25.32 -24.57
C GLN A 11 13.16 -25.06 -25.32
N ASN A 12 13.09 -24.58 -26.57
CA ASN A 12 14.26 -24.24 -27.39
C ASN A 12 14.49 -22.71 -27.47
N SER A 13 13.97 -21.98 -26.49
CA SER A 13 14.23 -20.59 -26.10
C SER A 13 14.41 -19.57 -27.24
N ASP A 14 13.29 -18.95 -27.61
CA ASP A 14 13.21 -17.53 -28.03
C ASP A 14 11.75 -17.06 -28.17
N ASN A 15 10.80 -18.00 -28.18
CA ASN A 15 9.37 -17.68 -28.28
C ASN A 15 8.68 -17.73 -26.91
N ILE A 16 8.12 -16.59 -26.49
CA ILE A 16 7.19 -16.49 -25.37
C ILE A 16 5.78 -16.48 -25.94
N THR A 17 4.96 -17.45 -25.53
CA THR A 17 3.54 -17.50 -25.88
C THR A 17 2.70 -17.03 -24.71
N ALA A 18 2.08 -15.87 -24.86
CA ALA A 18 1.10 -15.32 -23.93
C ALA A 18 -0.32 -15.64 -24.41
N ARG A 19 -1.14 -16.27 -23.57
CA ARG A 19 -2.53 -16.63 -23.87
C ARG A 19 -3.50 -15.75 -23.08
N ASN A 20 -4.69 -15.56 -23.64
CA ASN A 20 -5.78 -14.79 -23.03
C ASN A 20 -5.32 -13.38 -22.63
N THR A 21 -4.78 -12.67 -23.62
CA THR A 21 -4.15 -11.37 -23.38
C THR A 21 -5.15 -10.22 -23.47
N THR A 22 -5.01 -9.22 -22.60
CA THR A 22 -5.75 -7.96 -22.66
C THR A 22 -4.77 -6.78 -22.62
N LEU A 23 -5.06 -5.74 -23.39
CA LEU A 23 -4.33 -4.48 -23.27
C LEU A 23 -4.90 -3.67 -22.11
N MET A 24 -4.04 -3.36 -21.14
CA MET A 24 -4.39 -2.41 -20.09
C MET A 24 -4.55 -1.00 -20.68
N PRO A 25 -5.51 -0.21 -20.15
CA PRO A 25 -5.59 1.22 -20.45
C PRO A 25 -4.25 1.90 -20.23
N LYS A 26 -3.90 2.85 -21.10
CA LYS A 26 -2.64 3.59 -21.02
C LYS A 26 -2.73 4.70 -19.95
N LYS A 27 -2.82 4.30 -18.68
CA LYS A 27 -2.82 5.20 -17.52
C LYS A 27 -1.54 4.97 -16.69
N ARG A 28 -0.83 6.06 -16.40
CA ARG A 28 0.36 6.05 -15.53
C ARG A 28 -0.01 5.60 -14.12
N GLY A 29 0.87 4.83 -13.48
CA GLY A 29 0.65 4.26 -12.16
C GLY A 29 -0.35 3.11 -12.09
N LEU A 30 -1.06 2.78 -13.17
CA LEU A 30 -2.07 1.72 -13.16
C LEU A 30 -1.49 0.34 -12.80
N PRO A 31 -0.35 -0.12 -13.36
CA PRO A 31 0.25 -1.39 -12.97
C PRO A 31 0.59 -1.44 -11.47
N ALA A 32 1.14 -0.36 -10.93
CA ALA A 32 1.46 -0.24 -9.51
C ALA A 32 0.19 -0.32 -8.65
N LEU A 33 -0.86 0.44 -8.99
CA LEU A 33 -2.13 0.42 -8.27
C LEU A 33 -2.74 -0.98 -8.21
N ILE A 34 -2.76 -1.71 -9.32
CA ILE A 34 -3.32 -3.09 -9.35
C ILE A 34 -2.53 -4.00 -8.42
N CYS A 35 -1.19 -3.97 -8.50
CA CYS A 35 -0.37 -4.80 -7.63
C CYS A 35 -0.57 -4.44 -6.16
N LEU A 36 -0.58 -3.15 -5.81
CA LEU A 36 -0.78 -2.69 -4.44
C LEU A 36 -2.16 -3.05 -3.88
N MET A 37 -3.21 -3.05 -4.71
CA MET A 37 -4.56 -3.43 -4.29
C MET A 37 -4.72 -4.93 -4.04
N PHE A 38 -4.06 -5.78 -4.82
CA PHE A 38 -4.36 -7.23 -4.85
C PHE A 38 -3.20 -8.14 -4.44
N ALA A 39 -1.98 -7.63 -4.30
CA ALA A 39 -0.86 -8.44 -3.86
C ALA A 39 -1.04 -8.89 -2.40
N PRO A 40 -0.80 -10.18 -2.08
CA PRO A 40 -0.87 -10.69 -0.71
C PRO A 40 0.13 -10.00 0.21
N TYR A 41 1.37 -9.85 -0.24
CA TYR A 41 2.42 -9.18 0.51
C TYR A 41 3.06 -8.07 -0.31
N VAL A 42 3.35 -6.93 0.33
CA VAL A 42 3.91 -5.74 -0.31
C VAL A 42 4.92 -5.08 0.62
N GLU A 43 6.13 -4.84 0.11
CA GLU A 43 7.13 -4.00 0.74
C GLU A 43 7.33 -2.74 -0.10
N ILE A 44 7.00 -1.58 0.48
CA ILE A 44 7.05 -0.29 -0.20
C ILE A 44 8.47 0.26 -0.14
N ARG A 45 9.02 0.64 -1.30
CA ARG A 45 10.38 1.18 -1.43
C ARG A 45 10.37 2.71 -1.38
N THR A 46 11.41 3.26 -0.78
CA THR A 46 11.68 4.71 -0.76
C THR A 46 13.02 5.01 -1.41
N ASP A 47 13.21 6.26 -1.80
CA ASP A 47 14.52 6.77 -2.19
C ASP A 47 15.46 6.78 -0.98
N LYS A 48 16.76 6.94 -1.22
CA LYS A 48 17.78 6.90 -0.15
C LYS A 48 17.54 7.95 0.94
N GLU A 49 16.99 9.10 0.56
CA GLU A 49 16.72 10.21 1.48
C GLU A 49 15.34 10.11 2.14
N ARG A 50 14.54 9.08 1.81
CA ARG A 50 13.14 8.90 2.23
C ARG A 50 12.29 10.15 1.98
N LYS A 51 12.51 10.85 0.87
CA LYS A 51 11.71 11.98 0.41
C LYS A 51 10.53 11.54 -0.47
N SER A 52 10.61 10.38 -1.11
CA SER A 52 9.54 9.85 -1.98
C SER A 52 9.43 8.33 -1.96
N TYR A 53 8.24 7.81 -2.26
CA TYR A 53 8.05 6.40 -2.58
C TYR A 53 8.43 6.14 -4.03
N ILE A 54 9.35 5.21 -4.26
CA ILE A 54 9.93 4.96 -5.59
C ILE A 54 9.42 3.67 -6.22
N GLY A 55 8.81 2.79 -5.45
CA GLY A 55 8.45 1.47 -5.91
C GLY A 55 7.86 0.58 -4.82
N ALA A 56 7.67 -0.69 -5.16
CA ALA A 56 7.28 -1.74 -4.23
C ALA A 56 7.74 -3.10 -4.72
N LEU A 57 8.05 -4.00 -3.79
CA LEU A 57 8.16 -5.43 -4.06
C LEU A 57 6.84 -6.09 -3.66
N CYS A 58 6.20 -6.78 -4.60
CA CYS A 58 4.92 -7.46 -4.41
C CYS A 58 5.09 -8.97 -4.60
N GLY A 59 4.42 -9.78 -3.78
CA GLY A 59 4.53 -11.24 -3.88
C GLY A 59 3.84 -11.96 -2.73
N LEU A 60 4.39 -13.11 -2.34
CA LEU A 60 3.92 -13.89 -1.19
C LEU A 60 4.65 -13.53 0.12
N GLY A 61 5.69 -12.70 0.04
CA GLY A 61 6.49 -12.29 1.18
C GLY A 61 7.72 -13.17 1.36
N PHE A 62 8.25 -13.18 2.58
CA PHE A 62 9.51 -13.82 2.93
C PHE A 62 9.37 -14.60 4.24
N ASP A 63 10.26 -15.57 4.44
CA ASP A 63 10.44 -16.23 5.73
C ASP A 63 11.16 -15.28 6.71
N PRO A 64 10.53 -14.86 7.83
CA PRO A 64 11.16 -13.96 8.79
C PRO A 64 12.40 -14.53 9.48
N GLU A 65 12.54 -15.86 9.58
CA GLU A 65 13.69 -16.50 10.21
C GLU A 65 14.88 -16.63 9.25
N ALA A 66 14.62 -17.12 8.03
CA ALA A 66 15.66 -17.30 7.02
C ALA A 66 15.99 -16.01 6.25
N GLY A 67 15.05 -15.06 6.19
CA GLY A 67 15.15 -13.83 5.40
C GLY A 67 14.95 -14.05 3.89
N GLU A 68 14.56 -15.24 3.46
CA GLU A 68 14.44 -15.62 2.05
C GLU A 68 13.01 -15.45 1.53
N ALA A 69 12.87 -15.09 0.25
CA ALA A 69 11.56 -14.99 -0.40
C ALA A 69 10.85 -16.35 -0.39
N LEU A 70 9.56 -16.37 -0.08
CA LEU A 70 8.77 -17.62 -0.04
C LEU A 70 8.58 -18.22 -1.44
N HIS A 71 8.44 -17.36 -2.46
CA HIS A 71 8.33 -17.80 -3.84
C HIS A 71 8.92 -16.76 -4.81
N PRO A 72 10.26 -16.74 -4.99
CA PRO A 72 10.96 -15.71 -5.76
C PRO A 72 10.42 -15.53 -7.18
N ASP A 73 10.03 -16.61 -7.84
CA ASP A 73 9.50 -16.60 -9.23
C ASP A 73 8.13 -15.90 -9.36
N HIS A 74 7.47 -15.61 -8.23
CA HIS A 74 6.20 -14.90 -8.17
C HIS A 74 6.34 -13.47 -7.62
N ASP A 75 7.56 -13.04 -7.31
CA ASP A 75 7.82 -11.68 -6.87
C ASP A 75 7.86 -10.72 -8.06
N ILE A 76 7.28 -9.54 -7.87
CA ILE A 76 7.20 -8.47 -8.87
C ILE A 76 7.80 -7.22 -8.25
N GLU A 77 8.98 -6.81 -8.71
CA GLU A 77 9.57 -5.51 -8.35
C GLU A 77 8.99 -4.42 -9.27
N LEU A 78 8.44 -3.39 -8.66
CA LEU A 78 7.78 -2.27 -9.33
C LEU A 78 8.56 -0.98 -9.08
N SER A 79 8.84 -0.24 -10.14
CA SER A 79 9.26 1.15 -10.08
C SER A 79 8.06 2.07 -10.39
N PHE A 80 7.82 3.09 -9.57
CA PHE A 80 6.70 4.00 -9.76
C PHE A 80 7.02 5.10 -10.78
N ASP A 81 6.11 5.28 -11.74
CA ASP A 81 6.10 6.34 -12.76
C ASP A 81 5.19 7.54 -12.36
N VAL A 82 4.59 7.47 -11.18
CA VAL A 82 3.78 8.52 -10.55
C VAL A 82 4.09 8.63 -9.06
N GLU A 83 3.87 9.81 -8.50
CA GLU A 83 3.99 10.02 -7.06
C GLU A 83 2.79 9.43 -6.32
N PHE A 84 3.07 8.70 -5.24
CA PHE A 84 2.08 8.22 -4.28
C PHE A 84 2.13 9.06 -3.01
N THR A 85 0.98 9.47 -2.51
CA THR A 85 0.84 10.24 -1.27
C THR A 85 0.26 9.40 -0.14
N LEU A 86 0.25 9.92 1.09
CA LEU A 86 -0.42 9.26 2.22
C LEU A 86 -1.92 9.05 1.97
N ASP A 87 -2.57 9.93 1.22
CA ASP A 87 -3.98 9.76 0.89
C ASP A 87 -4.20 8.64 -0.12
N ASP A 88 -3.27 8.42 -1.07
CA ASP A 88 -3.33 7.25 -1.94
C ASP A 88 -3.23 5.94 -1.14
N TRP A 89 -2.34 5.89 -0.14
CA TRP A 89 -2.20 4.71 0.72
C TRP A 89 -3.46 4.45 1.55
N ARG A 90 -4.11 5.51 2.04
CA ARG A 90 -5.40 5.40 2.75
C ARG A 90 -6.50 4.86 1.84
N GLU A 91 -6.61 5.37 0.62
CA GLU A 91 -7.60 4.91 -0.36
C GLU A 91 -7.36 3.43 -0.75
N ILE A 92 -6.10 3.04 -0.98
CA ILE A 92 -5.74 1.64 -1.27
C ILE A 92 -6.07 0.72 -0.09
N ASN A 93 -5.76 1.14 1.14
CA ASN A 93 -6.10 0.38 2.33
C ASN A 93 -7.61 0.26 2.54
N ALA A 94 -8.39 1.31 2.25
CA ALA A 94 -9.85 1.25 2.28
C ALA A 94 -10.42 0.22 1.27
N ILE A 95 -9.79 0.10 0.09
CA ILE A 95 -10.12 -0.94 -0.90
C ILE A 95 -9.80 -2.33 -0.35
N ARG A 96 -8.57 -2.55 0.14
CA ARG A 96 -8.13 -3.85 0.70
C ARG A 96 -9.02 -4.28 1.87
N MET A 97 -9.34 -3.35 2.75
CA MET A 97 -10.27 -3.54 3.86
C MET A 97 -11.65 -3.98 3.40
N SER A 98 -12.22 -3.26 2.43
CA SER A 98 -13.54 -3.57 1.89
C SER A 98 -13.58 -4.95 1.26
N ILE A 99 -12.52 -5.36 0.55
CA ILE A 99 -12.38 -6.71 -0.01
C ILE A 99 -12.36 -7.75 1.12
N ASN A 100 -11.53 -7.55 2.15
CA ASN A 100 -11.45 -8.46 3.29
C ASN A 100 -12.82 -8.64 3.97
N MET A 101 -13.54 -7.55 4.21
CA MET A 101 -14.89 -7.60 4.78
C MET A 101 -15.87 -8.40 3.91
N LEU A 102 -15.83 -8.19 2.59
CA LEU A 102 -16.71 -8.89 1.65
C LEU A 102 -16.38 -10.38 1.55
N LEU A 103 -15.11 -10.78 1.63
CA LEU A 103 -14.71 -12.19 1.64
C LEU A 103 -15.12 -12.88 2.96
N ASN A 104 -14.91 -12.23 4.10
CA ASN A 104 -15.31 -12.76 5.41
C ASN A 104 -16.83 -12.91 5.56
N SER A 105 -17.61 -12.02 4.93
CA SER A 105 -19.08 -12.10 4.90
C SER A 105 -19.59 -13.35 4.18
N GLN A 106 -18.85 -13.86 3.20
CA GLN A 106 -19.22 -15.05 2.42
C GLN A 106 -18.82 -16.36 3.11
N ASN A 107 -17.74 -16.33 3.89
CA ASN A 107 -17.24 -17.50 4.63
C ASN A 107 -18.01 -17.79 5.93
N GLY A 108 -19.07 -17.02 6.23
CA GLY A 108 -19.93 -17.23 7.41
C GLY A 108 -19.29 -16.85 8.75
N ILE A 109 -18.07 -16.31 8.75
CA ILE A 109 -17.33 -15.92 9.97
C ILE A 109 -17.95 -14.67 10.60
N ILE A 110 -18.54 -13.78 9.79
CA ILE A 110 -19.25 -12.58 10.25
C ILE A 110 -20.58 -12.45 9.52
N SER A 111 -21.69 -12.50 10.28
CA SER A 111 -23.04 -12.28 9.76
C SER A 111 -23.28 -10.78 9.51
N TYR A 112 -23.05 -10.34 8.27
CA TYR A 112 -23.46 -9.00 7.83
C TYR A 112 -24.85 -9.05 7.21
N SER A 113 -25.66 -8.00 7.43
CA SER A 113 -26.92 -7.86 6.71
C SER A 113 -26.68 -7.69 5.21
N ARG A 114 -27.62 -8.17 4.38
CA ARG A 114 -27.52 -8.01 2.91
C ARG A 114 -27.40 -6.56 2.48
N SER A 115 -28.05 -5.65 3.22
CA SER A 115 -27.94 -4.19 3.01
C SER A 115 -26.54 -3.66 3.32
N ALA A 116 -25.89 -4.12 4.40
CA ALA A 116 -24.51 -3.74 4.72
C ALA A 116 -23.52 -4.23 3.66
N ILE A 117 -23.69 -5.46 3.16
CA ILE A 117 -22.86 -6.00 2.07
C ILE A 117 -23.00 -5.16 0.80
N ASN A 118 -24.23 -4.81 0.41
CA ASN A 118 -24.46 -3.99 -0.78
C ASN A 118 -23.86 -2.59 -0.64
N LEU A 119 -24.01 -1.95 0.53
CA LEU A 119 -23.40 -0.65 0.81
C LEU A 119 -21.87 -0.71 0.74
N SER A 120 -21.25 -1.77 1.26
CA SER A 120 -19.81 -1.98 1.16
C SER A 120 -19.35 -2.19 -0.29
N LYS A 121 -20.13 -2.90 -1.12
CA LYS A 121 -19.84 -3.05 -2.56
C LYS A 121 -19.90 -1.73 -3.30
N GLU A 122 -20.94 -0.93 -3.06
CA GLU A 122 -21.08 0.40 -3.68
C GLU A 122 -19.94 1.34 -3.27
N ARG A 123 -19.56 1.32 -1.99
CA ARG A 123 -18.41 2.08 -1.49
C ARG A 123 -17.12 1.63 -2.14
N LEU A 124 -16.86 0.33 -2.19
CA LEU A 124 -15.68 -0.23 -2.85
C LEU A 124 -15.59 0.18 -4.31
N GLN A 125 -16.70 0.08 -5.06
CA GLN A 125 -16.74 0.50 -6.47
C GLN A 125 -16.38 1.98 -6.61
N LYS A 126 -17.01 2.87 -5.83
CA LYS A 126 -16.72 4.31 -5.86
C LYS A 126 -15.28 4.63 -5.48
N THR A 127 -14.72 3.93 -4.48
CA THR A 127 -13.32 4.14 -4.07
C THR A 127 -12.35 3.67 -5.16
N VAL A 128 -12.60 2.51 -5.76
CA VAL A 128 -11.80 2.01 -6.89
C VAL A 128 -11.86 2.97 -8.06
N GLU A 129 -13.05 3.43 -8.45
CA GLU A 129 -13.23 4.42 -9.52
C GLU A 129 -12.46 5.71 -9.21
N SER A 130 -12.61 6.26 -8.02
CA SER A 130 -11.90 7.47 -7.59
C SER A 130 -10.37 7.32 -7.67
N VAL A 131 -9.83 6.21 -7.16
CA VAL A 131 -8.39 5.88 -7.22
C VAL A 131 -7.91 5.74 -8.66
N LEU A 132 -8.70 5.07 -9.50
CA LEU A 132 -8.40 4.82 -10.91
C LEU A 132 -8.61 6.02 -11.81
N GLU A 133 -9.37 7.05 -11.39
CA GLU A 133 -9.59 8.29 -12.14
C GLU A 133 -8.60 9.40 -11.75
N LYS A 134 -8.16 9.40 -10.48
CA LYS A 134 -7.18 10.36 -9.95
C LYS A 134 -5.97 10.55 -10.88
N VAL A 135 -5.71 11.81 -11.23
CA VAL A 135 -4.51 12.20 -11.98
C VAL A 135 -3.39 12.43 -10.98
N ARG A 136 -2.31 11.65 -11.10
CA ARG A 136 -1.16 11.73 -10.21
C ARG A 136 -0.01 12.45 -10.88
N THR A 137 0.81 13.12 -10.07
CA THR A 137 2.04 13.78 -10.54
C THR A 137 2.96 12.73 -11.16
N PRO A 138 3.37 12.89 -12.42
CA PRO A 138 4.37 12.02 -13.01
C PRO A 138 5.72 12.12 -12.31
N ARG A 139 6.45 11.01 -12.30
CA ARG A 139 7.87 10.97 -11.93
C ARG A 139 8.62 10.05 -12.86
N GLU A 140 9.93 10.23 -12.91
CA GLU A 140 10.81 9.25 -13.54
C GLU A 140 10.90 8.00 -12.64
N PRO A 141 10.74 6.79 -13.21
CA PRO A 141 10.94 5.55 -12.47
C PRO A 141 12.37 5.44 -11.95
N GLU A 142 12.51 5.14 -10.66
CA GLU A 142 13.80 4.87 -10.03
C GLU A 142 13.83 3.41 -9.56
N PHE A 143 14.92 2.71 -9.88
CA PHE A 143 15.09 1.32 -9.48
C PHE A 143 15.70 1.22 -8.09
N PHE A 144 15.10 0.38 -7.25
CA PHE A 144 15.62 0.14 -5.90
C PHE A 144 16.92 -0.68 -5.97
N LYS A 145 17.98 -0.20 -5.28
CA LYS A 145 19.33 -0.79 -5.37
C LYS A 145 19.41 -2.28 -5.06
N LYS A 146 18.61 -2.74 -4.09
CA LYS A 146 18.54 -4.15 -3.67
C LYS A 146 17.23 -4.76 -4.18
N SER A 147 17.07 -4.74 -5.51
CA SER A 147 15.86 -5.26 -6.17
C SER A 147 15.64 -6.73 -5.82
N TYR A 148 14.38 -7.15 -5.69
CA TYR A 148 13.96 -8.52 -5.36
C TYR A 148 14.45 -9.04 -3.99
N GLN A 149 14.97 -8.17 -3.13
CA GLN A 149 15.28 -8.52 -1.74
C GLN A 149 14.19 -7.97 -0.83
N TRP A 150 13.56 -8.85 -0.05
CA TRP A 150 12.63 -8.49 1.02
C TRP A 150 13.36 -7.96 2.25
N ASN A 151 12.60 -7.37 3.17
CA ASN A 151 13.02 -6.87 4.47
C ASN A 151 14.14 -5.80 4.39
N GLN A 152 14.03 -4.86 3.44
CA GLN A 152 15.05 -3.82 3.26
C GLN A 152 14.71 -2.49 3.93
N ILE A 153 13.49 -2.34 4.44
CA ILE A 153 13.05 -1.14 5.14
C ILE A 153 13.05 -1.40 6.64
N PRO A 154 13.85 -0.65 7.43
CA PRO A 154 13.85 -0.76 8.89
C PRO A 154 12.46 -0.51 9.50
N SER A 155 12.07 -1.33 10.46
CA SER A 155 10.73 -1.33 11.05
C SER A 155 10.38 -0.01 11.74
N GLU A 156 11.37 0.72 12.27
CA GLU A 156 11.20 2.05 12.89
C GLU A 156 10.71 3.13 11.93
N PHE A 157 10.85 2.90 10.61
CA PHE A 157 10.37 3.82 9.59
C PHE A 157 8.99 3.44 9.08
N ILE A 158 8.49 2.25 9.38
CA ILE A 158 7.18 1.79 8.93
C ILE A 158 6.11 2.54 9.74
N LEU A 159 5.16 3.16 9.05
CA LEU A 159 4.04 3.81 9.74
C LEU A 159 3.07 2.75 10.28
N GLU A 160 2.68 2.92 11.54
CA GLU A 160 1.56 2.18 12.13
C GLU A 160 0.29 2.45 11.33
N SER A 161 -0.48 1.38 11.06
CA SER A 161 -1.80 1.53 10.44
C SER A 161 -2.76 2.18 11.42
N CYS A 162 -3.50 3.20 10.99
CA CYS A 162 -4.50 3.85 11.83
C CYS A 162 -5.67 2.93 12.26
N GLU A 163 -5.77 1.72 11.68
CA GLU A 163 -6.96 0.85 11.76
C GLU A 163 -6.60 -0.61 12.11
N GLU A 164 -5.72 -0.82 13.09
CA GLU A 164 -5.31 -2.18 13.53
C GLU A 164 -6.49 -3.09 13.88
N ASN A 165 -7.57 -2.54 14.45
CA ASN A 165 -8.76 -3.30 14.85
C ASN A 165 -9.54 -3.92 13.69
N TYR A 166 -9.27 -3.51 12.45
CA TYR A 166 -9.94 -4.01 11.25
C TYR A 166 -8.97 -4.72 10.31
N ASP A 167 -7.66 -4.71 10.58
CA ASP A 167 -6.67 -5.42 9.78
C ASP A 167 -7.02 -6.92 9.84
N CYS A 168 -7.51 -7.44 8.71
CA CYS A 168 -7.77 -8.86 8.56
C CYS A 168 -6.62 -9.45 7.75
N PRO A 169 -5.56 -9.96 8.42
CA PRO A 169 -4.35 -10.40 7.75
C PRO A 169 -4.54 -11.66 6.90
N GLN A 170 -5.74 -12.24 6.90
CA GLN A 170 -6.04 -13.55 6.32
C GLN A 170 -6.07 -13.55 4.78
N VAL A 171 -6.23 -12.38 4.14
CA VAL A 171 -6.27 -12.30 2.66
C VAL A 171 -5.44 -11.15 2.12
N LEU A 172 -5.83 -9.90 2.39
CA LEU A 172 -5.10 -8.70 1.95
C LEU A 172 -4.70 -7.85 3.18
N PRO A 173 -3.52 -8.07 3.78
CA PRO A 173 -3.06 -7.25 4.91
C PRO A 173 -2.99 -5.79 4.50
N LEU A 174 -3.30 -4.87 5.43
CA LEU A 174 -3.19 -3.45 5.13
C LEU A 174 -1.75 -3.04 4.86
N LEU A 175 -1.57 -2.17 3.87
CA LEU A 175 -0.26 -1.63 3.50
C LEU A 175 0.23 -0.67 4.59
N ARG A 176 1.51 -0.80 4.94
CA ARG A 176 2.18 0.05 5.93
C ARG A 176 3.33 0.80 5.27
N PRO A 177 3.05 1.96 4.63
CA PRO A 177 4.07 2.72 3.92
C PRO A 177 5.11 3.29 4.90
N PRO A 178 6.39 3.34 4.53
CA PRO A 178 7.42 4.01 5.33
C PRO A 178 7.16 5.51 5.45
N GLY A 179 7.38 6.09 6.62
CA GLY A 179 7.28 7.52 6.85
C GLY A 179 8.36 8.28 6.06
N LEU A 180 7.91 9.20 5.20
CA LEU A 180 8.81 10.11 4.50
C LEU A 180 9.36 11.19 5.45
N ILE A 181 10.59 11.65 5.22
CA ILE A 181 11.30 12.56 6.13
C ILE A 181 10.54 13.86 6.38
N ASN A 182 9.99 14.47 5.32
CA ASN A 182 9.17 15.70 5.40
C ASN A 182 7.88 15.52 6.24
N PHE A 183 7.38 14.28 6.36
CA PHE A 183 6.24 13.98 7.21
C PHE A 183 6.68 13.82 8.67
N VAL A 184 7.81 13.17 8.92
CA VAL A 184 8.38 12.98 10.26
C VAL A 184 8.77 14.33 10.88
N GLU A 185 9.39 15.22 10.12
CA GLU A 185 9.76 16.57 10.55
C GLU A 185 8.50 17.37 10.95
N ARG A 186 7.50 17.45 10.06
CA ARG A 186 6.22 18.14 10.36
C ARG A 186 5.49 17.53 11.56
N LYS A 187 5.49 16.21 11.71
CA LYS A 187 4.89 15.53 12.88
C LYS A 187 5.59 15.91 14.18
N THR A 188 6.90 16.09 14.13
CA THR A 188 7.72 16.50 15.28
C THR A 188 7.46 17.96 15.65
N GLU A 189 7.45 18.86 14.66
CA GLU A 189 7.09 20.27 14.84
C GLU A 189 5.70 20.43 15.47
N LEU A 190 4.70 19.71 14.94
CA LEU A 190 3.34 19.75 15.47
C LEU A 190 3.26 19.27 16.92
N ARG A 191 4.02 18.23 17.28
CA ARG A 191 4.10 17.73 18.66
C ARG A 191 4.71 18.76 19.61
N GLU A 192 5.75 19.46 19.18
CA GLU A 192 6.36 20.52 19.99
C GLU A 192 5.43 21.73 20.14
N HIS A 193 4.71 22.12 19.09
CA HIS A 193 3.66 23.15 19.19
C HIS A 193 2.55 22.75 20.16
N LEU A 194 2.05 21.51 20.10
CA LEU A 194 1.04 21.01 21.03
C LEU A 194 1.54 21.02 22.48
N LYS A 195 2.76 20.55 22.75
CA LYS A 195 3.38 20.65 24.08
C LYS A 195 3.48 22.10 24.55
N GLY A 196 3.82 23.03 23.65
CA GLY A 196 3.84 24.46 23.95
C GLY A 196 2.46 24.99 24.37
N LEU A 197 1.40 24.62 23.65
CA LEU A 197 0.02 24.99 23.98
C LEU A 197 -0.42 24.42 25.35
N TYR A 198 -0.14 23.14 25.63
CA TYR A 198 -0.46 22.54 26.93
C TYR A 198 0.21 23.28 28.10
N ARG A 199 1.50 23.61 27.98
CA ARG A 199 2.21 24.40 29.01
C ARG A 199 1.60 25.79 29.22
N LEU A 200 1.05 26.41 28.17
CA LEU A 200 0.39 27.72 28.28
C LEU A 200 -0.96 27.61 29.01
N VAL A 201 -1.73 26.55 28.74
CA VAL A 201 -2.98 26.26 29.45
C VAL A 201 -2.70 26.03 30.94
N GLU A 202 -1.73 25.19 31.28
CA GLU A 202 -1.35 24.91 32.69
C GLU A 202 -0.91 26.19 33.43
N LYS A 203 -0.14 27.07 32.77
CA LYS A 203 0.27 28.36 33.36
C LYS A 203 -0.90 29.31 33.56
N ASN A 204 -1.88 29.31 32.67
CA ASN A 204 -3.07 30.16 32.80
C ASN A 204 -4.00 29.68 33.91
N GLU A 205 -4.16 28.37 34.11
CA GLU A 205 -4.93 27.81 35.23
C GLU A 205 -4.30 28.15 36.59
N GLN A 206 -2.96 28.14 36.69
CA GLN A 206 -2.25 28.55 37.90
C GLN A 206 -2.42 30.05 38.22
N ASN A 207 -2.63 30.91 37.22
CA ASN A 207 -2.86 32.34 37.41
C ASN A 207 -4.31 32.70 37.77
N ILE A 208 -5.27 31.80 37.54
CA ILE A 208 -6.69 32.01 37.90
C ILE A 208 -6.99 31.55 39.34
N THR A 209 -6.09 30.77 39.95
CA THR A 209 -6.25 30.20 41.30
C THR A 209 -5.53 31.02 42.39
N ARG A 210 -5.10 32.25 42.08
CA ARG A 210 -4.54 33.24 43.02
C ARG A 210 -5.39 34.50 43.00
#